data_AF-A0A0U4C9W1-F1
#
_entry.id   AF-A0A0U4C9W1-F1
#
_cell.length_a   1.000
_cell.length_b   1.000
_cell.length_c   1.000
_cell.angle_alpha   90.00
_cell.angle_beta   90.00
_cell.angle_gamma   90.00
#
_symmetry.space_group_name_H-M   'P 1'
#
loop_
_entity.id
_entity.type
_entity.pdbx_description
1 polymer ?
#
loop_
_entity_poly.entity_id
_entity_poly.type
_entity_poly.pdbx_seq_one_letter_code
_entity_poly.pdbx_strand_id
1 'polypeptide(L)'
;MGTEEAARGQDDRSVFDRFVEATQGFVSRGPFFLLCAAIVVAWLVSVPFWPDLKSWQVAIHTVASVQSLFLLALLENAGRRTEEASQEKLNVLAEAIADLMESRARDDERLAESVTRLREAVGLEDRH
;
A
#
# COMPACT_ATOMS: atom_id res chain seq x y z
N MET A 1 -25.92 6.38 49.71
CA MET A 1 -24.47 6.38 49.93
C MET A 1 -23.86 5.55 48.82
N GLY A 2 -23.87 6.15 47.63
CA GLY A 2 -23.35 5.58 46.40
C GLY A 2 -22.35 6.57 45.83
N THR A 3 -21.63 6.12 44.82
CA THR A 3 -20.76 6.90 43.91
C THR A 3 -19.43 7.39 44.46
N GLU A 4 -18.51 6.51 44.86
CA GLU A 4 -17.08 6.92 45.00
C GLU A 4 -16.05 5.97 44.37
N GLU A 5 -16.39 4.77 43.90
CA GLU A 5 -15.36 3.82 43.41
C GLU A 5 -15.34 3.57 41.89
N ALA A 6 -16.12 4.33 41.10
CA ALA A 6 -16.18 4.18 39.64
C ALA A 6 -15.33 5.22 38.88
N ALA A 7 -14.25 5.73 39.47
CA ALA A 7 -13.40 6.77 38.86
C ALA A 7 -11.92 6.39 38.79
N ARG A 8 -11.59 5.14 38.42
CA ARG A 8 -10.21 4.70 38.16
C ARG A 8 -9.98 4.07 36.77
N GLY A 9 -10.87 4.31 35.82
CA GLY A 9 -10.78 3.74 34.46
C GLY A 9 -10.92 4.77 33.34
N GLN A 10 -10.58 6.03 33.59
CA GLN A 10 -10.92 7.13 32.68
C GLN A 10 -9.73 8.08 32.48
N ASP A 11 -8.58 7.60 32.00
CA ASP A 11 -7.64 8.49 31.28
C ASP A 11 -6.58 7.82 30.39
N ASP A 12 -6.84 6.61 29.86
CA ASP A 12 -5.89 5.94 28.95
C ASP A 12 -6.51 5.57 27.58
N ARG A 13 -7.59 6.28 27.21
CA ARG A 13 -8.24 6.19 25.88
C ARG A 13 -7.86 7.33 24.91
N SER A 14 -6.81 8.11 25.18
CA SER A 14 -6.68 9.42 24.50
C SER A 14 -5.67 9.48 23.35
N VAL A 15 -4.64 8.63 23.36
CA VAL A 15 -3.55 8.70 22.37
C VAL A 15 -3.50 7.51 21.41
N PHE A 16 -3.68 6.29 21.92
CA PHE A 16 -3.67 5.10 21.07
C PHE A 16 -4.97 4.93 20.29
N ASP A 17 -6.13 5.07 20.93
CA ASP A 17 -7.42 5.00 20.21
C ASP A 17 -7.56 6.11 19.18
N ARG A 18 -7.07 7.32 19.45
CA ARG A 18 -7.04 8.40 18.47
C ARG A 18 -6.02 8.16 17.35
N PHE A 19 -4.92 7.48 17.64
CA PHE A 19 -3.97 7.02 16.62
C PHE A 19 -4.57 5.91 15.76
N VAL A 20 -5.33 4.98 16.35
CA VAL A 20 -6.04 3.90 15.67
C VAL A 20 -7.13 4.47 14.77
N GLU A 21 -7.92 5.43 15.25
CA GLU A 21 -8.98 6.09 14.49
C GLU A 21 -8.42 6.98 13.36
N ALA A 22 -7.25 7.59 13.57
CA ALA A 22 -6.49 8.28 12.51
C ALA A 22 -5.87 7.32 11.48
N THR A 23 -5.52 6.09 11.90
CA THR A 23 -4.96 5.04 11.02
C THR A 23 -6.04 4.34 10.20
N GLN A 24 -7.29 4.30 10.67
CA GLN A 24 -8.41 3.69 9.94
C GLN A 24 -8.78 4.42 8.65
N GLY A 25 -8.35 5.68 8.45
CA GLY A 25 -8.50 6.42 7.18
C GLY A 25 -7.34 6.24 6.18
N PHE A 26 -6.32 5.43 6.50
CA PHE A 26 -4.99 5.51 5.88
C PHE A 26 -4.79 4.80 4.53
N VAL A 27 -5.85 4.34 3.85
CA VAL A 27 -5.67 3.52 2.64
C VAL A 27 -5.74 4.32 1.33
N SER A 28 -6.15 5.60 1.33
CA SER A 28 -6.13 6.39 0.09
C SER A 28 -5.52 7.80 0.26
N ARG A 29 -4.20 7.86 0.10
CA ARG A 29 -3.44 8.99 -0.49
C ARG A 29 -3.32 10.32 0.28
N GLY A 30 -4.23 10.67 1.20
CA GLY A 30 -4.22 11.94 1.95
C GLY A 30 -3.52 11.96 3.33
N PRO A 31 -3.76 11.00 4.24
CA PRO A 31 -3.24 11.08 5.62
C PRO A 31 -1.75 10.72 5.74
N PHE A 32 -1.19 10.02 4.75
CA PHE A 32 0.24 9.74 4.66
C PHE A 32 1.08 11.03 4.54
N PHE A 33 0.61 11.95 3.71
CA PHE A 33 1.21 13.27 3.57
C PHE A 33 1.14 14.05 4.88
N LEU A 34 0.00 13.98 5.58
CA LEU A 34 -0.17 14.62 6.88
C LEU A 34 0.76 14.03 7.94
N LEU A 35 1.03 12.72 7.93
CA LEU A 35 1.96 12.09 8.86
C LEU A 35 3.42 12.53 8.58
N CYS A 36 3.85 12.55 7.31
CA CYS A 36 5.17 13.08 6.96
C CYS A 36 5.29 14.57 7.32
N ALA A 37 4.28 15.37 6.99
CA ALA A 37 4.24 16.78 7.36
C ALA A 37 4.26 16.98 8.88
N ALA A 38 3.55 16.15 9.66
CA ALA A 38 3.55 16.21 11.12
C ALA A 38 4.94 15.91 11.71
N ILE A 39 5.68 14.95 11.15
CA ILE A 39 7.06 14.65 11.56
C ILE A 39 7.98 15.86 11.27
N VAL A 40 7.88 16.45 10.07
CA VAL A 40 8.65 17.64 9.69
C VAL A 40 8.31 18.84 10.57
N VAL A 41 7.03 19.05 10.89
CA VAL A 41 6.56 20.12 11.77
C VAL A 41 7.02 19.90 13.21
N ALA A 42 6.92 18.67 13.74
CA ALA A 42 7.43 18.34 15.07
C ALA A 42 8.94 18.61 15.17
N TRP A 43 9.69 18.29 14.11
CA TRP A 43 11.10 18.64 14.01
C TRP A 43 11.32 20.16 13.97
N LEU A 44 10.55 20.90 13.17
CA LEU A 44 10.66 22.36 13.08
C LEU A 44 10.34 23.06 14.41
N VAL A 45 9.38 22.55 15.18
CA VAL A 45 9.04 23.08 16.51
C VAL A 45 10.15 22.82 17.55
N SER A 46 11.04 21.86 17.30
CA SER A 46 12.21 21.61 18.16
C SER A 46 13.34 22.64 17.99
N VAL A 47 13.36 23.44 16.90
CA VAL A 47 14.36 24.49 16.60
C VAL A 47 14.67 25.42 17.80
N PRO A 48 13.69 26.08 18.46
CA PRO A 48 13.95 27.03 19.55
C PRO A 48 14.51 26.40 20.83
N PHE A 49 14.48 25.07 20.97
CA PHE A 49 15.06 24.36 22.12
C PHE A 49 16.56 24.10 21.98
N TRP A 50 17.16 24.35 20.81
CA TRP A 50 18.54 24.02 20.52
C TRP A 50 19.42 25.28 20.50
N PRO A 51 20.36 25.43 21.45
CA PRO A 51 21.23 26.62 21.53
C PRO A 51 22.39 26.63 20.53
N ASP A 52 22.65 25.51 19.82
CA ASP A 52 23.82 25.37 18.93
C ASP A 52 23.42 25.04 17.48
N LEU A 53 23.86 25.89 16.54
CA LEU A 53 23.56 25.76 15.10
C LEU A 53 24.08 24.45 14.48
N LYS A 54 25.19 23.90 14.99
CA LYS A 54 25.79 22.67 14.45
C LYS A 54 24.94 21.45 14.77
N SER A 55 24.39 21.42 15.98
CA SER A 55 23.51 20.35 16.45
C SER A 55 22.18 20.36 15.68
N TRP A 56 21.67 21.56 15.40
CA TRP A 56 20.49 21.75 14.55
C TRP A 56 20.69 21.26 13.10
N GLN A 57 21.86 21.56 12.50
CA GLN A 57 22.18 21.10 11.14
C GLN A 57 22.28 19.57 11.04
N VAL A 58 22.88 18.90 12.02
CA VAL A 58 22.94 17.42 12.03
C VAL A 58 21.52 16.85 12.13
N ALA A 59 20.66 17.46 12.94
CA ALA A 59 19.28 17.01 13.10
C ALA A 59 18.45 17.13 11.81
N ILE A 60 18.57 18.22 11.03
CA ILE A 60 17.79 18.35 9.78
C ILE A 60 18.23 17.33 8.75
N HIS A 61 19.54 17.10 8.66
CA HIS A 61 20.11 16.16 7.71
C HIS A 61 19.65 14.72 8.00
N THR A 62 19.65 14.31 9.27
CA THR A 62 19.20 12.97 9.67
C THR A 62 17.70 12.80 9.44
N VAL A 63 16.88 13.79 9.80
CA VAL A 63 15.43 13.72 9.57
C VAL A 63 15.10 13.69 8.09
N ALA A 64 15.71 14.53 7.26
CA ALA A 64 15.51 14.52 5.81
C ALA A 64 15.91 13.18 5.18
N SER A 65 16.99 12.55 5.69
CA SER A 65 17.43 11.23 5.24
C SER A 65 16.40 10.14 5.59
N VAL A 66 15.95 10.08 6.84
CA VAL A 66 14.92 9.12 7.28
C VAL A 66 13.60 9.33 6.53
N GLN A 67 13.16 10.58 6.39
CA GLN A 67 11.94 10.94 5.65
C GLN A 67 12.00 10.48 4.20
N SER A 68 13.15 10.63 3.55
CA SER A 68 13.35 10.20 2.15
C SER A 68 13.30 8.68 2.01
N LEU A 69 13.99 7.94 2.89
CA LEU A 69 13.94 6.48 2.90
C LEU A 69 12.52 5.95 3.16
N PHE A 70 11.79 6.59 4.06
CA PHE A 70 10.41 6.23 4.35
C PHE A 70 9.49 6.48 3.15
N LEU A 71 9.61 7.63 2.49
CA LEU A 71 8.89 7.93 1.25
C LEU A 71 9.22 6.91 0.17
N LEU A 72 10.50 6.56 0.01
CA LEU A 72 10.96 5.58 -0.96
C LEU A 72 10.33 4.21 -0.69
N ALA A 73 10.42 3.69 0.54
CA ALA A 73 9.86 2.39 0.91
C ALA A 73 8.34 2.31 0.66
N LEU A 74 7.63 3.41 0.88
CA LEU A 74 6.19 3.47 0.64
C LEU A 74 5.83 3.61 -0.82
N LEU A 75 6.62 4.37 -1.59
CA LEU A 75 6.50 4.42 -3.04
C LEU A 75 6.74 3.03 -3.64
N GLU A 76 7.76 2.32 -3.17
CA GLU A 76 8.05 0.93 -3.55
C GLU A 76 6.91 -0.01 -3.16
N ASN A 77 6.35 0.09 -1.95
CA ASN A 77 5.22 -0.73 -1.51
C ASN A 77 3.94 -0.47 -2.33
N ALA A 78 3.64 0.81 -2.60
CA ALA A 78 2.52 1.20 -3.44
C ALA A 78 2.71 0.75 -4.90
N GLY A 79 3.95 0.82 -5.40
CA GLY A 79 4.35 0.32 -6.71
C GLY A 79 4.10 -1.18 -6.83
N ARG A 80 4.62 -1.98 -5.90
CA ARG A 80 4.45 -3.44 -5.88
C ARG A 80 2.98 -3.85 -5.87
N ARG A 81 2.16 -3.24 -5.01
CA ARG A 81 0.70 -3.50 -4.97
C ARG A 81 -0.01 -3.14 -6.28
N THR A 82 0.42 -2.06 -6.93
CA THR A 82 -0.17 -1.60 -8.19
C THR A 82 0.18 -2.54 -9.34
N GLU A 83 1.42 -3.04 -9.37
CA GLU A 83 1.89 -4.02 -10.35
C GLU A 83 1.15 -5.35 -10.23
N GLU A 84 1.04 -5.89 -9.00
CA GLU A 84 0.27 -7.11 -8.71
C GLU A 84 -1.19 -7.01 -9.21
N ALA A 85 -1.88 -5.92 -8.89
CA ALA A 85 -3.26 -5.69 -9.33
C ALA A 85 -3.39 -5.51 -10.86
N SER A 86 -2.35 -5.03 -11.54
CA SER A 86 -2.36 -4.89 -13.00
C SER A 86 -2.19 -6.24 -13.68
N GLN A 87 -1.29 -7.10 -13.17
CA GLN A 87 -1.07 -8.44 -13.70
C GLN A 87 -2.32 -9.30 -13.56
N GLU A 88 -3.00 -9.26 -12.42
CA GLU A 88 -4.23 -10.02 -12.20
C GLU A 88 -5.33 -9.64 -13.21
N LYS A 89 -5.50 -8.34 -13.48
CA LYS A 89 -6.46 -7.87 -14.50
C LYS A 89 -6.11 -8.35 -15.90
N LEU A 90 -4.83 -8.34 -16.27
CA LEU A 90 -4.36 -8.84 -17.55
C LEU A 90 -4.59 -10.35 -17.67
N ASN A 91 -4.34 -11.11 -16.60
CA ASN A 91 -4.59 -12.54 -16.56
C ASN A 91 -6.08 -12.87 -16.75
N VAL A 92 -6.96 -12.16 -16.05
CA VAL A 92 -8.42 -12.31 -16.22
C VAL A 92 -8.86 -11.98 -17.65
N LEU A 93 -8.29 -10.92 -18.26
CA LEU A 93 -8.59 -10.58 -19.64
C LEU A 93 -8.09 -11.64 -20.63
N ALA A 94 -6.88 -12.17 -20.42
CA ALA A 94 -6.33 -13.25 -21.23
C ALA A 94 -7.19 -14.51 -21.14
N GLU A 95 -7.62 -14.89 -19.94
CA GLU A 95 -8.53 -16.01 -19.70
C GLU A 95 -9.88 -15.79 -20.41
N ALA A 96 -10.50 -14.62 -20.25
CA ALA A 96 -11.78 -14.32 -20.91
C ALA A 96 -11.69 -14.36 -22.44
N ILE A 97 -10.55 -13.94 -23.01
CA ILE A 97 -10.29 -14.05 -24.44
C ILE A 97 -10.09 -15.51 -24.85
N ALA A 98 -9.35 -16.30 -24.07
CA ALA A 98 -9.16 -17.72 -24.31
C ALA A 98 -10.49 -18.49 -24.29
N ASP A 99 -11.34 -18.24 -23.29
CA ASP A 99 -12.69 -18.81 -23.18
C ASP A 99 -13.57 -18.44 -24.38
N LEU A 100 -13.50 -17.19 -24.83
CA LEU A 100 -14.21 -16.76 -26.03
C LEU A 100 -13.72 -17.52 -27.28
N MET A 101 -12.40 -17.69 -27.42
CA MET A 101 -11.83 -18.46 -28.53
C MET A 101 -12.22 -19.94 -28.46
N GLU A 102 -12.20 -20.55 -27.27
CA GLU A 102 -12.66 -21.93 -27.02
C GLU A 102 -14.15 -22.09 -27.37
N SER A 103 -14.99 -21.14 -26.95
CA SER A 103 -16.43 -21.13 -27.28
C SER A 103 -16.68 -21.03 -28.78
N ARG A 104 -15.91 -20.18 -29.49
CA ARG A 104 -15.99 -20.04 -30.95
C ARG A 104 -15.39 -21.23 -31.68
N ALA A 105 -14.37 -21.87 -31.11
CA ALA A 105 -13.80 -23.11 -31.62
C ALA A 105 -14.80 -24.28 -31.52
N ARG A 106 -15.66 -24.32 -30.50
CA ARG A 106 -16.77 -25.29 -30.46
C ARG A 106 -17.78 -25.09 -31.59
N ASP A 107 -17.99 -23.84 -32.02
CA ASP A 107 -18.90 -23.53 -33.13
C ASP A 107 -18.22 -23.64 -34.51
N ASP A 108 -16.88 -23.58 -34.58
CA ASP A 108 -16.08 -23.64 -35.81
C ASP A 108 -14.91 -24.63 -35.66
N GLU A 109 -15.11 -25.83 -36.20
CA GLU A 109 -14.18 -26.97 -36.14
C GLU A 109 -12.78 -26.66 -36.69
N ARG A 110 -12.66 -25.70 -37.63
CA ARG A 110 -11.36 -25.24 -38.16
C ARG A 110 -10.60 -24.36 -37.18
N LEU A 111 -11.33 -23.62 -36.35
CA LEU A 111 -10.76 -22.77 -35.31
C LEU A 111 -10.26 -23.61 -34.13
N ALA A 112 -10.97 -24.69 -33.78
CA ALA A 112 -10.53 -25.68 -32.78
C ALA A 112 -9.17 -26.30 -33.13
N GLU A 113 -8.99 -26.75 -34.38
CA GLU A 113 -7.72 -27.32 -34.84
C GLU A 113 -6.56 -26.30 -34.80
N SER A 114 -6.88 -25.02 -34.96
CA SER A 114 -5.91 -23.93 -34.89
C SER A 114 -5.52 -23.58 -33.44
N VAL A 115 -6.48 -23.63 -32.50
CA VAL A 115 -6.24 -23.45 -31.05
C VAL A 115 -5.38 -24.59 -30.49
N THR A 116 -5.68 -25.85 -30.85
CA THR A 116 -4.87 -27.01 -30.44
C THR A 116 -3.42 -26.89 -30.89
N ARG A 117 -3.18 -26.48 -32.15
CA ARG A 117 -1.81 -26.23 -32.66
C ARG A 117 -1.08 -25.10 -31.92
N LEU A 118 -1.79 -24.05 -31.51
CA LEU A 118 -1.19 -22.94 -30.75
C LEU A 118 -0.84 -23.39 -29.33
N ARG A 119 -1.71 -24.16 -28.68
CA ARG A 119 -1.51 -24.68 -27.33
C ARG A 119 -0.31 -25.66 -27.26
N GLU A 120 -0.18 -26.50 -28.29
CA GLU A 120 0.97 -27.40 -28.48
C GLU A 120 2.27 -26.63 -28.73
N ALA A 121 2.24 -25.58 -29.56
CA ALA A 121 3.41 -24.75 -29.85
C ALA A 121 3.86 -23.88 -28.65
N VAL A 122 2.93 -23.46 -27.79
CA VAL A 122 3.22 -22.62 -26.62
C VAL A 122 3.62 -23.46 -25.39
N GLY A 123 3.48 -24.79 -25.42
CA GLY A 123 3.95 -25.67 -24.35
C GLY A 123 3.17 -25.52 -23.04
N LEU A 124 1.88 -25.18 -23.12
CA LEU A 124 0.96 -25.21 -21.98
C LEU A 124 0.45 -26.64 -21.78
N GLU A 125 1.36 -27.58 -21.53
CA GLU A 125 1.01 -28.91 -21.04
C GLU A 125 0.76 -28.81 -19.52
N ASP A 126 -0.53 -28.86 -19.20
CA ASP A 126 -1.15 -29.18 -17.92
C ASP A 126 -0.25 -29.14 -16.69
N ARG A 127 -0.35 -28.03 -15.96
CA ARG A 127 -0.14 -28.04 -14.51
C ARG A 127 -1.50 -28.21 -13.85
N HIS A 128 -1.91 -29.47 -13.77
CA HIS A 128 -2.97 -29.94 -12.86
C HIS A 128 -2.59 -29.68 -11.39
#